data_AF-A0A1F6WUW3-F1
#
_entry.id   AF-A0A1F6WUW3-F1
#
_cell.length_a   1.000
_cell.length_b   1.000
_cell.length_c   1.000
_cell.angle_alpha   90.00
_cell.angle_beta   90.00
_cell.angle_gamma   90.00
#
_symmetry.space_group_name_H-M   'P 1'
#
loop_
_entity.id
_entity.type
_entity.pdbx_description
1 polymer ?
#
loop_
_entity_poly.entity_id
_entity_poly.type
_entity_poly.pdbx_seq_one_letter_code
_entity_poly.pdbx_strand_id
1 'polypeptide(L)'
;MPITQSAKKAVRGSLRKKAFNDARKKVMKEIIKKVEKIAKTDKKEALKMLPGAFKAIDKAAQKGVIKKNNAARKKSRLSKLTK
;
A
#
# COMPACT_ATOMS: atom_id res chain seq x y z
N MET A 1 -15.39 -27.24 1.67
CA MET A 1 -16.45 -26.47 0.96
C MET A 1 -17.40 -25.86 1.98
N PRO A 2 -17.89 -24.62 1.80
CA PRO A 2 -18.87 -24.05 2.72
C PRO A 2 -20.18 -24.82 2.64
N ILE A 3 -20.66 -25.32 3.78
CA ILE A 3 -21.85 -26.17 3.87
C ILE A 3 -23.11 -25.29 3.91
N THR A 4 -23.10 -24.23 4.72
CA THR A 4 -24.25 -23.31 4.90
C THR A 4 -24.33 -22.26 3.78
N GLN A 5 -25.55 -21.80 3.47
CA GLN A 5 -25.77 -20.75 2.46
C GLN A 5 -25.08 -19.42 2.84
N SER A 6 -25.06 -19.08 4.13
CA SER A 6 -24.35 -17.91 4.66
C SER A 6 -22.85 -17.99 4.41
N ALA A 7 -22.23 -19.16 4.60
CA ALA A 7 -20.81 -19.37 4.34
C ALA A 7 -20.48 -19.26 2.84
N LYS A 8 -21.32 -19.80 1.95
CA LYS A 8 -21.17 -19.62 0.49
C LYS A 8 -21.23 -18.13 0.09
N LYS A 9 -22.13 -17.35 0.70
CA LYS A 9 -22.21 -15.89 0.51
C LYS A 9 -20.97 -15.17 1.04
N ALA A 10 -20.46 -15.55 2.21
CA ALA A 10 -19.27 -14.98 2.81
C ALA A 10 -18.02 -15.18 1.93
N VAL A 11 -17.85 -16.37 1.34
CA VAL A 11 -16.74 -16.64 0.41
C VAL A 11 -16.79 -15.72 -0.81
N ARG A 12 -17.96 -15.56 -1.44
CA ARG A 12 -18.14 -14.62 -2.57
C ARG A 12 -17.78 -13.18 -2.18
N GLY A 13 -18.23 -12.73 -1.01
CA GLY A 13 -17.90 -11.39 -0.50
C GLY A 13 -16.41 -11.21 -0.22
N SER A 14 -15.76 -12.23 0.35
CA SER A 14 -14.33 -12.24 0.64
C SER A 14 -13.48 -12.12 -0.64
N LEU A 15 -13.81 -12.90 -1.68
CA LEU A 15 -13.11 -12.86 -2.97
C LEU A 15 -13.15 -11.46 -3.61
N ARG A 16 -14.32 -10.82 -3.61
CA ARG A 16 -14.46 -9.44 -4.12
C ARG A 16 -13.60 -8.45 -3.33
N LYS A 17 -13.67 -8.50 -1.99
CA LYS A 17 -12.86 -7.62 -1.12
C LYS A 17 -11.36 -7.86 -1.32
N LYS A 18 -10.94 -9.12 -1.49
CA LYS A 18 -9.56 -9.51 -1.73
C LYS A 18 -9.03 -8.86 -3.01
N ALA A 19 -9.76 -8.93 -4.13
CA ALA A 19 -9.34 -8.32 -5.39
C ALA A 19 -9.04 -6.81 -5.26
N PHE A 20 -9.92 -6.05 -4.60
CA PHE A 20 -9.72 -4.62 -4.38
C PHE A 20 -8.53 -4.32 -3.43
N ASN A 21 -8.38 -5.12 -2.38
CA ASN A 21 -7.29 -4.95 -1.42
C ASN A 21 -5.93 -5.27 -2.05
N ASP A 22 -5.88 -6.31 -2.89
CA ASP A 22 -4.66 -6.71 -3.59
C ASP A 22 -4.23 -5.66 -4.61
N ALA A 23 -5.15 -5.09 -5.38
CA ALA A 23 -4.86 -3.98 -6.29
C ALA A 23 -4.24 -2.78 -5.56
N ARG A 24 -4.86 -2.33 -4.46
CA ARG A 24 -4.34 -1.20 -3.64
C ARG A 24 -2.98 -1.52 -3.02
N LYS A 25 -2.79 -2.76 -2.56
CA LYS A 25 -1.52 -3.22 -1.99
C LYS A 25 -0.41 -3.27 -3.04
N LYS A 26 -0.73 -3.67 -4.27
CA LYS A 26 0.20 -3.71 -5.41
C LYS A 26 0.66 -2.31 -5.79
N VAL A 27 -0.27 -1.36 -6.00
CA VAL A 27 0.04 0.04 -6.33
C VAL A 27 0.98 0.65 -5.29
N MET A 28 0.67 0.50 -4.00
CA MET A 28 1.54 1.02 -2.95
C MET A 28 2.93 0.37 -2.98
N LYS A 29 3.02 -0.96 -3.13
CA LYS A 29 4.31 -1.66 -3.22
C LYS A 29 5.14 -1.20 -4.42
N GLU A 30 4.52 -0.99 -5.57
CA GLU A 30 5.20 -0.52 -6.78
C GLU A 30 5.75 0.88 -6.61
N ILE A 31 4.97 1.81 -6.05
CA ILE A 31 5.42 3.19 -5.81
C ILE A 31 6.58 3.20 -4.80
N ILE A 32 6.49 2.42 -3.72
CA ILE A 32 7.59 2.30 -2.74
C ILE A 32 8.85 1.77 -3.41
N LYS A 33 8.75 0.69 -4.22
CA LYS A 33 9.89 0.13 -4.94
C LYS A 33 10.50 1.12 -5.94
N LYS A 34 9.68 1.92 -6.62
CA LYS A 34 10.15 2.96 -7.54
C LYS A 34 10.97 4.02 -6.78
N VAL A 35 10.45 4.52 -5.67
CA VAL A 35 11.16 5.48 -4.82
C VAL A 35 12.45 4.89 -4.25
N GLU A 36 12.44 3.63 -3.79
CA GLU A 36 13.64 2.95 -3.29
C GLU A 36 14.72 2.76 -4.36
N LYS A 37 14.34 2.52 -5.62
CA LYS A 37 15.30 2.45 -6.73
C LYS A 37 15.89 3.82 -7.05
N ILE A 38 15.05 4.84 -7.18
CA ILE A 38 15.49 6.20 -7.54
C ILE A 38 16.34 6.80 -6.43
N ALA A 39 16.03 6.55 -5.16
CA ALA A 39 16.82 7.05 -4.03
C ALA A 39 18.27 6.52 -4.01
N LYS A 40 18.57 5.41 -4.71
CA LYS A 40 19.94 4.89 -4.84
C LYS A 40 20.77 5.63 -5.88
N THR A 41 20.13 6.17 -6.92
CA THR A 41 20.79 6.91 -7.99
C THR A 41 20.76 8.41 -7.73
N ASP A 42 19.57 8.98 -7.46
CA ASP A 42 19.37 10.42 -7.38
C ASP A 42 18.44 10.83 -6.22
N LYS A 43 19.04 11.41 -5.18
CA LYS A 43 18.29 11.91 -4.01
C LYS A 43 17.32 13.06 -4.36
N LYS A 44 17.67 13.90 -5.34
CA LYS A 44 16.84 15.05 -5.77
C LYS A 44 15.56 14.62 -6.48
N GLU A 45 15.62 13.56 -7.30
CA GLU A 45 14.43 13.01 -7.96
C GLU A 45 13.54 12.24 -6.98
N ALA A 46 14.16 11.53 -6.03
CA ALA A 46 13.42 10.83 -4.98
C ALA A 46 12.58 11.82 -4.12
N LEU A 47 13.13 13.00 -3.81
CA LEU A 47 12.41 14.06 -3.09
C LEU A 47 11.17 14.55 -3.85
N LYS A 48 11.21 14.63 -5.19
CA LYS A 48 10.05 15.02 -6.01
C LYS A 48 8.96 13.95 -6.03
N MET A 49 9.31 12.67 -5.94
CA MET A 49 8.34 11.56 -5.93
C MET A 49 7.77 11.22 -4.54
N LEU A 50 8.38 11.70 -3.45
CA LEU A 50 7.89 11.49 -2.08
C LEU A 50 6.41 11.86 -1.86
N PRO A 51 5.90 13.01 -2.32
CA PRO A 51 4.50 13.37 -2.12
C PRO A 51 3.53 12.34 -2.74
N GLY A 52 3.88 11.79 -3.90
CA GLY A 52 3.11 10.73 -4.57
C GLY A 52 3.11 9.43 -3.76
N ALA A 53 4.25 9.06 -3.17
CA ALA A 53 4.37 7.90 -2.31
C ALA A 53 3.58 8.05 -1.01
N PHE A 54 3.64 9.23 -0.36
CA PHE A 54 2.85 9.51 0.83
C PHE A 54 1.34 9.47 0.55
N LYS A 55 0.90 10.09 -0.55
CA LYS A 55 -0.51 10.03 -0.97
C LYS A 55 -1.00 8.59 -1.18
N ALA A 56 -0.18 7.72 -1.78
CA ALA A 56 -0.52 6.32 -1.97
C ALA A 56 -0.60 5.54 -0.63
N ILE A 57 0.33 5.79 0.29
CA ILE A 57 0.35 5.17 1.62
C ILE A 57 -0.86 5.60 2.44
N ASP A 58 -1.18 6.90 2.45
CA ASP A 58 -2.27 7.44 3.26
C ASP A 58 -3.64 7.01 2.71
N LYS A 59 -3.82 6.92 1.39
CA LYS A 59 -5.02 6.33 0.78
C LYS A 59 -5.19 4.85 1.14
N ALA A 60 -4.09 4.08 1.19
CA ALA A 60 -4.14 2.68 1.61
C ALA A 60 -4.52 2.52 3.10
N ALA A 61 -4.09 3.48 3.94
CA ALA A 61 -4.46 3.53 5.36
C ALA A 61 -5.93 3.93 5.56
N GLN A 62 -6.40 4.97 4.85
CA GLN A 62 -7.79 5.44 4.93
C GLN A 62 -8.79 4.35 4.52
N LYS A 63 -8.46 3.56 3.49
CA LYS A 63 -9.31 2.45 3.03
C LYS A 63 -9.18 1.17 3.86
N GLY A 64 -8.42 1.19 4.97
CA GLY A 64 -8.28 0.07 5.89
C GLY A 64 -7.46 -1.11 5.35
N VAL A 65 -6.78 -0.95 4.20
CA VAL A 65 -5.90 -1.99 3.65
C VAL A 65 -4.66 -2.17 4.53
N ILE A 66 -4.24 -1.09 5.22
CA ILE A 66 -3.07 -1.05 6.09
C ILE A 66 -3.43 -0.35 7.39
N LYS A 67 -2.90 -0.84 8.52
CA LYS A 67 -3.07 -0.20 9.84
C LYS A 67 -2.29 1.12 9.91
N LYS A 68 -2.79 2.08 10.68
CA LYS A 68 -2.18 3.43 10.86
C LYS A 68 -0.68 3.35 11.19
N ASN A 69 -0.27 2.47 12.10
CA ASN A 69 1.12 2.32 12.51
C ASN A 69 2.03 1.77 11.39
N ASN A 70 1.50 0.91 10.52
CA ASN A 70 2.27 0.40 9.38
C ASN A 70 2.43 1.48 8.31
N ALA A 71 1.41 2.32 8.08
CA ALA A 71 1.55 3.51 7.23
C ALA A 71 2.62 4.47 7.79
N ALA A 72 2.57 4.80 9.09
CA ALA A 72 3.56 5.65 9.75
C ALA A 72 4.99 5.10 9.63
N ARG A 73 5.18 3.80 9.88
CA ARG A 73 6.49 3.14 9.73
C ARG A 73 7.04 3.25 8.31
N LYS A 74 6.19 3.10 7.30
CA LYS A 74 6.60 3.23 5.89
C LYS A 74 6.97 4.66 5.53
N LYS A 75 6.21 5.66 6.01
CA LYS A 75 6.56 7.07 5.83
C LYS A 75 7.91 7.39 6.45
N SER A 76 8.14 6.96 7.70
CA SER A 76 9.41 7.14 8.40
C SER A 76 10.58 6.50 7.64
N ARG A 77 10.43 5.28 7.12
CA ARG A 77 11.47 4.61 6.32
C ARG A 77 11.78 5.35 5.02
N LEU A 78 10.76 5.82 4.30
CA LEU A 78 10.97 6.60 3.08
C LEU A 78 11.70 7.93 3.38
N SER A 79 11.27 8.65 4.42
CA SER A 79 11.93 9.90 4.84
C SER A 79 13.40 9.69 5.25
N LYS A 80 13.72 8.57 5.93
CA LYS A 80 15.11 8.23 6.28
C LYS A 80 15.97 7.96 5.05
N LEU A 81 15.40 7.36 4.01
CA LEU A 81 16.12 7.02 2.77
C LEU A 81 16.45 8.26 1.94
N THR A 82 15.61 9.29 2.01
CA THR A 82 15.75 10.54 1.25
C THR A 82 16.49 11.63 2.01
N LYS A 83 16.84 11.40 3.29
CA LYS A 83 17.72 12.28 4.07
C LYS A 83 19.20 12.04 3.69
#